data_AF-A0A742CR69-F1
#
_entry.id   AF-A0A742CR69-F1
#
_cell.length_a   1.000
_cell.length_b   1.000
_cell.length_c   1.000
_cell.angle_alpha   90.00
_cell.angle_beta   90.00
_cell.angle_gamma   90.00
#
_symmetry.space_group_name_H-M   'P 1'
#
loop_
_entity.id
_entity.type
_entity.pdbx_description
1 polymer ?
#
loop_
_entity_poly.entity_id
_entity_poly.type
_entity_poly.pdbx_seq_one_letter_code
_entity_poly.pdbx_strand_id
1 'polypeptide(L)' 'MTIAERLIQKGFDEGFDEGFKEGFKKGALEVAREAACRLRDMGWTPERIQEAAGLSGEELKKLFPDEQ' A
#
# COMPACT_ATOMS: atom_id res chain seq x y z
N MET A 1 18.25 4.62 -33.52
CA MET A 1 18.36 4.82 -32.06
C MET A 1 19.82 4.99 -31.71
N THR A 2 20.20 6.20 -31.34
CA THR A 2 21.54 6.62 -30.92
C THR A 2 21.81 6.18 -29.47
N ILE A 3 23.09 6.22 -29.07
CA ILE A 3 23.49 5.92 -27.68
C ILE A 3 22.81 6.89 -26.69
N ALA A 4 22.63 8.16 -27.08
CA ALA A 4 21.94 9.16 -26.28
C ALA A 4 20.47 8.81 -26.03
N GLU A 5 19.74 8.41 -27.08
CA GLU A 5 18.34 7.96 -26.95
C GLU A 5 18.22 6.75 -26.02
N ARG A 6 19.14 5.78 -26.11
CA ARG A 6 19.16 4.61 -25.23
C ARG A 6 19.42 4.96 -23.75
N LEU A 7 20.26 5.96 -23.47
CA LEU A 7 20.54 6.41 -22.11
C LEU A 7 19.33 7.11 -21.50
N ILE A 8 18.67 7.99 -22.25
CA ILE A 8 17.45 8.68 -21.81
C ILE A 8 16.34 7.67 -21.55
N GLN A 9 16.16 6.71 -22.45
CA GLN A 9 15.13 5.68 -22.31
C GLN A 9 15.36 4.80 -21.06
N LYS A 10 16.59 4.38 -20.79
CA LYS A 10 16.92 3.63 -19.56
C LYS A 10 16.67 4.45 -18.30
N GLY A 11 17.11 5.71 -18.27
CA GLY A 11 16.87 6.57 -17.10
C GLY A 11 15.38 6.81 -16.83
N PHE A 12 14.57 6.92 -17.88
CA PHE A 12 13.12 7.01 -17.73
C PHE A 12 12.50 5.70 -17.25
N ASP A 13 12.90 4.56 -17.81
CA ASP A 13 12.37 3.23 -17.45
C ASP A 13 12.68 2.90 -15.98
N GLU A 14 13.92 3.12 -15.54
CA GLU A 14 14.34 2.91 -14.15
C GLU A 14 13.61 3.86 -13.19
N GLY A 15 13.53 5.16 -13.53
CA GLY A 15 12.83 6.14 -12.71
C GLY A 15 11.32 5.89 -12.62
N PHE A 16 10.72 5.41 -13.72
CA PHE A 16 9.31 5.03 -13.74
C PHE A 16 9.04 3.78 -12.93
N ASP A 17 9.85 2.72 -13.07
CA ASP A 17 9.68 1.47 -12.31
C ASP A 17 9.79 1.72 -10.80
N GLU A 18 10.81 2.47 -10.36
CA GLU A 18 10.99 2.81 -8.96
C GLU A 18 9.83 3.67 -8.43
N GLY A 19 9.46 4.73 -9.16
CA GLY A 19 8.35 5.60 -8.79
C GLY A 19 7.00 4.88 -8.75
N PHE A 20 6.75 4.00 -9.72
CA PHE A 20 5.54 3.19 -9.79
C PHE A 20 5.46 2.20 -8.64
N LYS A 21 6.57 1.50 -8.33
CA LYS A 21 6.64 0.54 -7.23
C LYS A 21 6.42 1.20 -5.87
N GLU A 22 7.07 2.34 -5.61
CA GLU A 22 6.86 3.16 -4.42
C GLU A 22 5.41 3.65 -4.31
N GLY A 23 4.87 4.20 -5.40
CA GLY A 23 3.50 4.73 -5.46
C GLY A 23 2.46 3.64 -5.26
N PHE A 24 2.62 2.48 -5.90
CA PHE A 24 1.72 1.35 -5.76
C PHE A 24 1.74 0.79 -4.34
N LYS A 25 2.92 0.67 -3.71
CA LYS A 25 3.02 0.22 -2.32
C LYS A 25 2.30 1.17 -1.35
N LYS A 26 2.48 2.49 -1.54
CA LYS A 26 1.79 3.51 -0.72
C LYS A 26 0.27 3.47 -0.94
N GLY A 27 -0.18 3.41 -2.19
CA GLY A 27 -1.60 3.36 -2.54
C GLY A 27 -2.28 2.09 -2.04
N ALA A 28 -1.65 0.92 -2.20
CA ALA A 28 -2.19 -0.34 -1.70
C ALA A 28 -2.34 -0.32 -0.17
N LEU A 29 -1.36 0.23 0.54
CA LEU A 29 -1.44 0.38 1.99
C LEU A 29 -2.56 1.34 2.40
N GLU A 30 -2.73 2.46 1.70
CA GLU A 30 -3.80 3.42 1.98
C GLU A 30 -5.19 2.81 1.76
N VAL A 31 -5.38 2.08 0.66
CA VAL A 31 -6.63 1.35 0.37
C VAL A 31 -6.92 0.29 1.44
N ALA A 32 -5.90 -0.48 1.86
CA ALA A 32 -6.05 -1.47 2.92
C ALA A 32 -6.44 -0.83 4.26
N ARG A 33 -5.85 0.32 4.60
CA ARG A 33 -6.20 1.10 5.80
C ARG A 33 -7.63 1.63 5.74
N GLU A 34 -8.03 2.17 4.61
CA GLU A 34 -9.39 2.68 4.41
C GLU A 34 -10.43 1.55 4.50
N ALA A 35 -10.15 0.40 3.89
CA ALA A 35 -10.97 -0.80 4.01
C ALA A 35 -11.08 -1.26 5.46
N ALA A 36 -9.97 -1.31 6.20
CA ALA A 36 -9.97 -1.69 7.60
C ALA A 36 -10.80 -0.75 8.48
N CYS A 37 -10.71 0.56 8.24
CA CYS A 37 -11.52 1.57 8.92
C CYS A 37 -13.01 1.35 8.66
N ARG A 38 -13.42 1.20 7.38
CA ARG A 38 -14.82 0.93 7.03
C ARG A 38 -15.35 -0.35 7.65
N LEU A 39 -14.57 -1.43 7.64
CA LEU A 39 -14.98 -2.72 8.23
C LEU A 39 -15.14 -2.61 9.75
N ARG A 40 -14.26 -1.87 10.43
CA ARG A 40 -14.40 -1.57 11.86
C ARG A 40 -15.66 -0.75 12.14
N ASP A 41 -15.93 0.28 11.34
CA ASP A 41 -17.16 1.08 11.47
C ASP A 41 -18.44 0.24 11.25
N MET A 42 -18.34 -0.88 10.51
CA MET A 42 -19.40 -1.89 10.39
C MET A 42 -19.49 -2.86 11.58
N GLY A 43 -18.63 -2.72 12.59
CA GLY A 43 -18.60 -3.57 13.79
C GLY A 43 -17.89 -4.92 13.59
N TRP A 44 -17.01 -5.04 12.59
CA TRP A 44 -16.22 -6.27 12.41
C TRP A 44 -15.15 -6.40 13.48
N THR A 45 -14.83 -7.64 13.86
CA THR A 45 -13.73 -7.92 14.79
C THR A 45 -12.38 -7.69 14.11
N PRO A 46 -11.34 -7.26 14.86
CA PRO A 46 -10.02 -6.96 14.31
C PRO A 46 -9.41 -8.14 13.54
N GLU A 47 -9.61 -9.38 14.00
CA GLU A 47 -9.14 -10.59 13.32
C GLU A 47 -9.73 -10.72 11.90
N ARG A 48 -11.05 -10.51 11.77
CA ARG A 48 -11.73 -10.53 10.46
C ARG A 48 -11.30 -9.39 9.57
N ILE A 49 -11.02 -8.22 10.14
CA ILE A 49 -10.54 -7.07 9.41
C ILE A 49 -9.13 -7.33 8.85
N GLN A 50 -8.25 -7.97 9.62
CA GLN A 50 -6.93 -8.38 9.12
C GLN A 50 -7.04 -9.29 7.90
N GLU A 51 -7.91 -10.30 7.95
CA GLU A 51 -8.11 -11.22 6.83
C GLU A 51 -8.70 -10.51 5.60
N ALA A 52 -9.71 -9.66 5.79
CA ALA A 52 -10.39 -8.99 4.68
C ALA A 52 -9.57 -7.85 4.04
N ALA A 53 -8.86 -7.07 4.85
CA ALA A 53 -8.02 -5.95 4.38
C ALA A 53 -6.60 -6.38 4.02
N GLY A 54 -6.21 -7.63 4.29
CA GLY A 54 -4.86 -8.15 4.06
C GLY A 54 -3.79 -7.45 4.91
N LEU A 55 -4.19 -6.90 6.07
CA LEU A 55 -3.29 -6.19 6.97
C LEU A 55 -2.70 -7.14 8.01
N SER A 56 -1.42 -6.97 8.29
CA SER A 56 -0.79 -7.62 9.44
C SER A 56 -1.34 -7.04 10.75
N GLY A 57 -1.32 -7.83 11.82
CA GLY A 57 -1.85 -7.40 13.12
C GLY A 57 -1.12 -6.19 13.70
N GLU A 58 0.16 -6.02 13.37
CA GLU A 58 0.92 -4.83 13.72
C GLU A 58 0.42 -3.57 13.00
N GLU A 59 0.10 -3.66 11.71
CA GLU A 59 -0.47 -2.53 10.95
C GLU A 59 -1.88 -2.20 11.46
N LEU A 60 -2.66 -3.22 11.80
CA LEU A 60 -3.98 -3.02 12.38
C LEU A 60 -3.90 -2.36 13.78
N LYS A 61 -2.95 -2.77 14.63
CA LYS A 61 -2.68 -2.15 15.93
C LYS A 61 -2.23 -0.70 15.82
N LYS A 62 -1.46 -0.35 14.79
CA LYS A 62 -1.07 1.06 14.52
C LYS A 62 -2.27 1.90 14.09
N LEU A 63 -3.24 1.31 13.42
CA LEU A 63 -4.48 1.98 12.99
C LEU A 63 -5.48 2.13 14.14
N PHE A 64 -5.56 1.11 15.01
CA PHE A 64 -6.49 1.05 16.14
C PHE A 64 -5.74 0.73 17.45
N PRO A 65 -5.02 1.71 18.03
CA PRO A 65 -4.27 1.49 19.27
C PRO A 65 -5.15 1.44 20.53
N ASP A 66 -6.39 1.93 20.47
CA ASP A 66 -7.29 2.14 21.61
C ASP A 66 -8.10 0.90 22.09
N GLU A 67 -7.88 -0.28 21.49
CA GLU A 67 -8.71 -1.48 21.75
C GLU A 67 -7.92 -2.62 22.45
N GLN A 68 -7.12 -2.27 23.48
CA GLN A 68 -6.55 -3.24 24.45
C GLN A 68 -7.36 -3.30 25.75
#